data_AF-B2A2B2-F1
#
_entry.id   AF-B2A2B2-F1
#
_cell.length_a   1.000
_cell.length_b   1.000
_cell.length_c   1.000
_cell.angle_alpha   90.00
_cell.angle_beta   90.00
_cell.angle_gamma   90.00
#
_symmetry.space_group_name_H-M   'P 1'
#
loop_
_entity.id
_entity.type
_entity.pdbx_description
1 polymer ?
#
loop_
_entity_poly.entity_id
_entity_poly.type
_entity_poly.pdbx_seq_one_letter_code
_entity_poly.pdbx_strand_id
1 'polypeptide(L)'
;MRFPTKTANNREHEELMDITQKNVKDCYQCMKCSAGCPLTEYMDYYPHQIMLRAKMGLYDQVFNSKTLWVCASCMACSSRCPRDLEPAKIMEGFRAMLLRERDQGKVEILDTKGVPRQALIASMRKFRR
;
A
#
# COMPACT_ATOMS: atom_id res chain seq x y z
N MET A 1 -2.61 -10.10 29.62
CA MET A 1 -2.99 -10.04 28.19
C MET A 1 -1.69 -10.05 27.39
N ARG A 2 -1.33 -11.21 26.81
CA ARG A 2 -0.03 -11.43 26.17
C ARG A 2 -0.20 -11.09 24.69
N PHE A 3 0.30 -9.94 24.24
CA PHE A 3 0.34 -9.61 22.82
C PHE A 3 1.44 -10.47 22.16
N PRO A 4 1.13 -11.34 21.19
CA PRO A 4 2.17 -11.99 20.41
C PRO A 4 2.73 -10.96 19.43
N THR A 5 3.77 -10.23 19.83
CA THR A 5 4.52 -9.36 18.92
C THR A 5 5.61 -10.19 18.24
N LYS A 6 5.37 -10.66 17.02
CA LYS A 6 6.46 -10.83 16.06
C LYS A 6 7.06 -9.45 15.86
N THR A 7 8.16 -9.19 16.55
CA THR A 7 8.90 -7.93 16.53
C THR A 7 9.69 -7.80 15.23
N ALA A 8 9.45 -6.68 14.54
CA ALA A 8 10.34 -6.01 13.58
C ALA A 8 10.87 -6.87 12.43
N ASN A 9 10.06 -7.02 11.37
CA ASN A 9 10.65 -7.25 10.06
C ASN A 9 11.15 -5.90 9.52
N ASN A 10 12.46 -5.63 9.61
CA ASN A 10 13.08 -4.45 9.01
C ASN A 10 12.93 -4.45 7.48
N ARG A 11 12.80 -5.63 6.88
CA ARG A 11 12.69 -5.84 5.44
C ARG A 11 11.53 -5.07 4.80
N GLU A 12 10.33 -5.15 5.36
CA GLU A 12 9.14 -4.48 4.82
C GLU A 12 9.25 -2.96 4.96
N HIS A 13 9.91 -2.49 6.02
CA HIS A 13 10.19 -1.07 6.20
C HIS A 13 11.16 -0.55 5.15
N GLU A 14 12.23 -1.29 4.89
CA GLU A 14 13.23 -0.98 3.85
C GLU A 14 12.58 -1.01 2.46
N GLU A 15 11.82 -2.05 2.12
CA GLU A 15 11.13 -2.15 0.84
C GLU A 15 10.09 -1.01 0.65
N LEU A 16 9.33 -0.68 1.69
CA LEU A 16 8.41 0.46 1.63
C LEU A 16 9.17 1.77 1.39
N MET A 17 10.32 1.94 2.04
CA MET A 17 11.17 3.12 1.85
C MET A 17 11.73 3.18 0.43
N ASP A 18 12.14 2.06 -0.15
CA ASP A 18 12.63 1.99 -1.53
C ASP A 18 11.53 2.38 -2.53
N ILE A 19 10.31 1.89 -2.34
CA ILE A 19 9.18 2.19 -3.22
C ILE A 19 8.72 3.65 -3.08
N THR A 20 8.60 4.14 -1.85
CA THR A 20 7.94 5.42 -1.57
C THR A 20 8.90 6.59 -1.41
N GLN A 21 10.18 6.32 -1.11
CA GLN A 21 11.18 7.32 -0.71
C GLN A 21 10.73 8.15 0.50
N LYS A 22 9.88 7.58 1.36
CA LYS A 22 9.36 8.20 2.58
C LYS A 22 9.57 7.29 3.77
N ASN A 23 10.04 7.86 4.88
CA ASN A 23 10.22 7.09 6.11
C ASN A 23 8.98 7.21 7.00
N VAL A 24 8.19 6.14 7.08
CA VAL A 24 6.97 6.10 7.91
C VAL A 24 7.24 6.35 9.41
N LYS A 25 8.47 6.12 9.89
CA LYS A 25 8.87 6.36 11.29
C LYS A 25 8.83 7.85 11.67
N ASP A 26 8.92 8.75 10.70
CA ASP A 26 8.79 10.20 10.89
C ASP A 26 7.35 10.64 11.20
N CYS A 27 6.38 9.73 11.10
CA CYS A 27 5.01 10.00 11.49
C CYS A 27 4.90 10.21 13.01
N TYR A 28 4.40 11.38 13.39
CA TYR A 28 4.20 11.82 14.77
C TYR A 28 2.71 11.83 15.18
N GLN A 29 1.86 11.15 14.40
CA GLN A 29 0.46 10.86 14.74
C GLN A 29 -0.46 12.08 14.95
N CYS A 30 -0.34 13.11 14.10
CA CYS A 30 -1.22 14.29 14.14
C CYS A 30 -2.67 14.06 13.64
N MET A 31 -3.01 12.86 13.15
CA MET A 31 -4.35 12.44 12.68
C MET A 31 -5.01 13.24 11.54
N LYS A 32 -4.36 14.27 10.98
CA LYS A 32 -4.88 15.07 9.86
C LYS A 32 -5.28 14.25 8.62
N CYS A 33 -4.57 13.16 8.36
CA CYS A 33 -4.87 12.26 7.24
C CYS A 33 -6.23 11.57 7.39
N SER A 34 -6.63 11.21 8.60
CA SER A 34 -7.94 10.59 8.87
C SER A 34 -9.06 11.62 8.89
N ALA A 35 -8.82 12.80 9.49
CA ALA A 35 -9.79 13.89 9.44
C ALA A 35 -10.09 14.38 8.02
N GLY A 36 -9.18 14.16 7.06
CA GLY A 36 -9.38 14.53 5.66
C GLY A 36 -9.82 13.42 4.73
N CYS A 37 -10.00 12.19 5.22
CA CYS A 37 -10.35 11.07 4.36
C CYS A 37 -11.88 10.91 4.28
N PRO A 38 -12.48 11.02 3.07
CA PRO A 38 -13.93 10.91 2.90
C PRO A 38 -14.45 9.47 3.01
N LEU A 39 -13.57 8.48 3.06
CA LEU A 39 -13.90 7.05 3.04
C LEU A 39 -13.68 6.37 4.39
N THR A 40 -13.44 7.13 5.45
CA THR A 40 -13.12 6.58 6.78
C THR A 40 -14.21 5.64 7.30
N GLU A 41 -15.48 5.92 7.02
CA GLU A 41 -16.61 5.08 7.42
C GLU A 41 -16.57 3.65 6.83
N TYR A 42 -15.89 3.47 5.70
CA TYR A 42 -15.77 2.18 5.02
C TYR A 42 -14.44 1.46 5.31
N MET A 43 -13.56 2.05 6.12
CA MET A 43 -12.23 1.52 6.42
C MET A 43 -12.19 0.80 7.77
N ASP A 44 -11.58 -0.39 7.82
CA ASP A 44 -11.36 -1.12 9.09
C ASP A 44 -10.34 -0.39 10.00
N TYR A 45 -9.37 0.29 9.38
CA TYR A 45 -8.40 1.16 10.04
C TYR A 45 -8.33 2.50 9.35
N TYR A 46 -8.38 3.58 10.12
CA TYR A 46 -8.22 4.91 9.56
C TYR A 46 -6.77 5.14 9.08
N PRO A 47 -6.54 6.09 8.15
CA PRO A 47 -5.21 6.35 7.61
C PRO A 47 -4.10 6.56 8.66
N HIS A 48 -4.36 7.30 9.75
CA HIS A 48 -3.37 7.49 10.82
C HIS A 48 -3.03 6.19 11.55
N GLN A 49 -4.00 5.29 11.69
CA GLN A 49 -3.84 4.00 12.34
C GLN A 49 -3.03 3.02 11.48
N ILE A 50 -3.14 3.11 10.15
CA ILE A 50 -2.24 2.38 9.22
C ILE A 50 -0.81 2.91 9.37
N MET A 51 -0.63 4.24 9.37
CA MET A 51 0.68 4.86 9.57
C MET A 51 1.31 4.46 10.91
N LEU A 52 0.50 4.38 11.97
CA LEU A 52 0.95 3.92 13.29
C LEU A 52 1.43 2.48 13.26
N ARG A 53 0.65 1.57 12.66
CA ARG A 53 1.00 0.15 12.53
C ARG A 53 2.27 -0.05 11.72
N ALA A 54 2.40 0.65 10.60
CA ALA A 54 3.60 0.64 9.79
C ALA A 54 4.83 1.16 10.57
N LYS A 55 4.68 2.26 11.32
CA LYS A 55 5.73 2.77 12.22
C LYS A 55 6.12 1.76 13.31
N MET A 56 5.16 1.00 13.83
CA MET A 56 5.38 -0.07 14.82
C MET A 56 5.88 -1.38 14.21
N GLY A 57 6.02 -1.47 12.88
CA GLY A 57 6.43 -2.70 12.19
C GLY A 57 5.36 -3.79 12.15
N LEU A 58 4.09 -3.45 12.41
CA LEU A 58 2.94 -4.37 12.39
C LEU A 58 2.39 -4.55 10.96
N TYR A 59 3.26 -4.88 10.01
CA TYR A 59 2.92 -4.95 8.58
C TYR A 59 1.88 -6.02 8.26
N ASP A 60 1.89 -7.16 8.96
CA ASP A 60 0.86 -8.21 8.83
C ASP A 60 -0.56 -7.65 9.02
N GLN A 61 -0.75 -6.73 9.97
CA GLN A 61 -2.06 -6.10 10.20
C GLN A 61 -2.43 -5.10 9.11
N VAL A 62 -1.43 -4.42 8.53
CA VAL A 62 -1.63 -3.49 7.41
C VAL A 62 -2.05 -4.27 6.17
N PHE A 63 -1.32 -5.34 5.84
CA PHE A 63 -1.56 -6.18 4.67
C PHE A 63 -2.89 -6.92 4.68
N ASN A 64 -3.36 -7.32 5.87
CA ASN A 64 -4.67 -7.97 6.03
C ASN A 64 -5.84 -6.96 6.14
N SER A 65 -5.60 -5.65 6.10
CA SER A 65 -6.65 -4.65 6.23
C SER A 65 -7.42 -4.42 4.92
N LYS A 66 -8.75 -4.27 5.00
CA LYS A 66 -9.54 -3.81 3.84
C LYS A 66 -9.25 -2.35 3.48
N THR A 67 -8.74 -1.56 4.43
CA THR A 67 -8.39 -0.13 4.25
C THR A 67 -7.55 0.10 3.01
N LEU A 68 -6.60 -0.79 2.71
CA LEU A 68 -5.75 -0.67 1.51
C LEU A 68 -6.59 -0.61 0.23
N TRP A 69 -7.62 -1.43 0.13
CA TRP A 69 -8.47 -1.55 -1.06
C TRP A 69 -9.64 -0.57 -1.06
N VAL A 70 -10.03 -0.04 0.11
CA VAL A 70 -11.01 1.04 0.23
C VAL A 70 -10.39 2.39 -0.13
N CYS A 71 -9.07 2.58 0.10
CA CYS A 71 -8.38 3.82 -0.22
C CYS A 71 -8.48 4.14 -1.73
N ALA A 72 -9.18 5.22 -2.07
CA ALA A 72 -9.35 5.70 -3.44
C ALA A 72 -8.15 6.48 -4.02
N SER A 73 -7.01 6.53 -3.32
CA SER A 73 -5.82 7.28 -3.74
C SER A 73 -6.09 8.75 -4.12
N CYS A 74 -7.06 9.41 -3.48
CA CYS A 74 -7.49 10.78 -3.80
C CYS A 74 -6.52 11.90 -3.37
N MET A 75 -5.38 11.55 -2.76
CA MET A 75 -4.32 12.48 -2.31
C MET A 75 -4.72 13.54 -1.25
N ALA A 76 -5.97 13.55 -0.77
CA ALA A 76 -6.42 14.49 0.26
C ALA A 76 -5.56 14.44 1.54
N CYS A 77 -5.19 13.24 1.98
CA CYS A 77 -4.32 13.06 3.15
C CYS A 77 -2.87 13.51 2.91
N SER A 78 -2.36 13.40 1.69
CA SER A 78 -1.01 13.84 1.32
C SER A 78 -0.90 15.36 1.39
N SER A 79 -1.86 16.09 0.80
CA SER A 79 -1.89 17.57 0.82
C SER A 79 -1.91 18.18 2.22
N ARG A 80 -2.43 17.43 3.21
CA ARG A 80 -2.59 17.89 4.59
C ARG A 80 -1.47 17.44 5.52
N CYS A 81 -0.52 16.63 5.04
CA CYS A 81 0.52 16.06 5.89
C CYS A 81 1.60 17.11 6.19
N PRO A 82 1.77 17.57 7.44
CA PRO A 82 2.76 18.60 7.78
C PRO A 82 4.20 18.06 7.82
N ARG A 83 4.38 16.74 7.71
CA ARG A 83 5.69 16.07 7.61
C ARG A 83 6.01 15.60 6.20
N ASP A 84 5.15 15.95 5.24
CA ASP A 84 5.31 15.56 3.84
C ASP A 84 5.53 14.04 3.63
N LEU A 85 4.85 13.21 4.44
CA LEU A 85 4.96 11.75 4.34
C LEU A 85 4.12 11.15 3.22
N GLU A 86 3.28 11.98 2.58
CA GLU A 86 2.37 11.55 1.51
C GLU A 86 1.62 10.25 1.85
N PRO A 87 0.72 10.20 2.85
CA PRO A 87 0.10 8.95 3.29
C PRO A 87 -0.60 8.16 2.17
N ALA A 88 -1.11 8.84 1.13
CA ALA A 88 -1.66 8.14 -0.04
C ALA A 88 -0.59 7.36 -0.83
N LYS A 89 0.62 7.90 -0.98
CA LYS A 89 1.78 7.21 -1.59
C LYS A 89 2.20 6.00 -0.77
N ILE A 90 2.16 6.11 0.55
CA ILE A 90 2.44 4.99 1.46
C ILE A 90 1.38 3.88 1.32
N MET A 91 0.10 4.24 1.24
CA MET A 91 -0.97 3.26 0.96
C MET A 91 -0.77 2.54 -0.38
N GLU A 92 -0.37 3.27 -1.43
CA GLU A 92 -0.01 2.68 -2.73
C GLU A 92 1.21 1.77 -2.62
N GLY A 93 2.22 2.16 -1.83
CA GLY A 93 3.39 1.34 -1.54
C GLY A 93 3.01 -0.02 -0.95
N PHE A 94 2.10 -0.05 0.02
CA PHE A 94 1.59 -1.32 0.57
C PHE A 94 0.85 -2.17 -0.46
N ARG A 95 0.04 -1.56 -1.33
CA ARG A 95 -0.60 -2.31 -2.42
C ARG A 95 0.42 -2.89 -3.39
N ALA A 96 1.45 -2.12 -3.74
CA ALA A 96 2.52 -2.57 -4.62
C ALA A 96 3.28 -3.77 -4.02
N MET A 97 3.60 -3.74 -2.73
CA MET A 97 4.24 -4.86 -2.02
C MET A 97 3.36 -6.13 -2.08
N LEU A 98 2.07 -5.99 -1.76
CA LEU A 98 1.10 -7.10 -1.82
C LEU A 98 0.96 -7.69 -3.23
N LEU A 99 0.92 -6.84 -4.25
CA LEU A 99 0.80 -7.28 -5.65
C LEU A 99 2.09 -7.99 -6.11
N ARG A 100 3.26 -7.52 -5.69
CA ARG A 100 4.55 -8.18 -6.00
C ARG A 100 4.66 -9.56 -5.36
N GLU A 101 4.10 -9.76 -4.17
CA GLU A 101 4.06 -11.08 -3.52
C GLU A 101 3.01 -12.01 -4.15
N ARG A 102 1.87 -11.46 -4.59
CA ARG A 102 0.73 -12.25 -5.09
C ARG A 102 0.75 -12.55 -6.58
N ASP A 103 1.54 -11.84 -7.39
CA ASP A 103 1.59 -12.07 -8.84
C ASP A 103 2.48 -13.25 -9.22
N GLN A 104 2.11 -14.44 -8.74
CA GLN A 104 2.40 -15.73 -9.39
C GLN A 104 1.24 -16.14 -10.32
N GLY A 105 0.54 -15.16 -10.90
CA GLY A 105 -0.40 -15.44 -11.97
C GLY A 105 0.38 -15.97 -13.16
N LYS A 106 0.56 -17.29 -13.26
CA LYS A 106 0.81 -17.96 -14.54
C LYS A 106 -0.41 -17.67 -15.40
N VAL A 107 -0.41 -16.53 -16.07
CA VAL A 107 -1.42 -16.22 -17.07
C VAL A 107 -1.03 -17.05 -18.28
N GLU A 108 -1.76 -18.13 -18.50
CA GLU A 108 -1.64 -18.88 -19.74
C GLU A 108 -2.15 -18.00 -20.88
N ILE A 109 -1.30 -17.80 -21.90
CA ILE A 109 -1.68 -17.07 -23.09
C ILE A 109 -2.63 -17.99 -23.89
N LEU A 110 -3.94 -17.79 -23.72
CA LEU A 110 -4.96 -18.44 -24.53
C LEU A 110 -4.95 -17.79 -25.92
N ASP A 111 -4.57 -18.58 -26.93
CA ASP A 111 -4.57 -18.32 -28.39
C ASP A 111 -4.36 -16.86 -28.85
N THR A 112 -3.19 -16.61 -29.46
CA THR A 112 -2.82 -15.28 -29.99
C THR A 112 -3.38 -14.98 -31.38
N LYS A 113 -4.14 -15.89 -32.00
CA LYS A 113 -4.74 -15.64 -33.31
C LYS A 113 -5.79 -14.53 -33.24
N GLY A 114 -5.59 -13.48 -34.05
CA GLY A 114 -6.53 -12.36 -34.17
C GLY A 114 -6.37 -11.26 -33.10
N VAL A 115 -5.42 -11.42 -32.16
CA VAL A 115 -5.17 -10.40 -31.14
C VAL A 115 -4.35 -9.25 -31.75
N PRO A 116 -4.82 -7.98 -31.64
CA PRO A 116 -4.03 -6.83 -32.07
C PRO A 116 -2.68 -6.78 -31.33
N ARG A 117 -1.59 -6.47 -32.04
CA ARG A 117 -0.22 -6.41 -31.45
C ARG A 117 -0.14 -5.49 -30.23
N GLN A 118 -0.94 -4.42 -30.21
CA GLN A 118 -1.04 -3.49 -29.10
C GLN A 118 -1.60 -4.16 -27.84
N ALA A 119 -2.58 -5.06 -27.97
CA ALA A 119 -3.16 -5.80 -26.86
C ALA A 119 -2.16 -6.84 -26.30
N LEU A 120 -1.36 -7.46 -27.17
CA LEU A 120 -0.28 -8.36 -26.76
C LEU A 120 0.83 -7.62 -25.98
N ILE A 121 1.27 -6.46 -26.46
CA ILE A 121 2.26 -5.64 -25.74
C ILE A 121 1.68 -5.12 -24.43
N ALA A 122 0.41 -4.72 -24.41
CA ALA A 122 -0.27 -4.25 -23.21
C ALA A 122 -0.43 -5.37 -22.16
N SER A 123 -0.74 -6.61 -22.56
CA SER A 123 -0.81 -7.74 -21.63
C SER A 123 0.57 -8.04 -21.01
N MET A 124 1.64 -7.90 -21.80
CA MET A 124 3.02 -8.04 -21.33
C MET A 124 3.45 -6.96 -20.32
N ARG A 125 2.81 -5.79 -20.29
CA ARG A 125 3.12 -4.75 -19.29
C ARG A 125 2.82 -5.20 -17.86
N LYS A 126 1.85 -6.10 -17.68
CA LYS A 126 1.53 -6.68 -16.37
C LYS A 126 2.60 -7.67 -15.91
N PHE A 127 3.38 -8.26 -16.83
CA PHE A 127 4.42 -9.26 -16.54
C PHE A 127 5.82 -8.68 -16.36
N ARG A 128 5.99 -7.35 -16.48
CA ARG A 128 7.32 -6.74 -16.37
C ARG A 128 7.68 -6.51 -14.91
N ARG A 129 8.52 -7.40 -14.38
CA ARG A 129 9.25 -7.24 -13.12
C ARG A 129 10.27 -6.11 -13.19
#